data_AF-A0A212PKU5-F1
#
_entry.id   AF-A0A212PKU5-F1
#
_cell.length_a   1.000
_cell.length_b   1.000
_cell.length_c   1.000
_cell.angle_alpha   90.00
_cell.angle_beta   90.00
_cell.angle_gamma   90.00
#
_symmetry.space_group_name_H-M   'P 1'
#
loop_
_entity.id
_entity.type
_entity.pdbx_description
1 polymer ?
#
loop_
_entity_poly.entity_id
_entity_poly.type
_entity_poly.pdbx_seq_one_letter_code
_entity_poly.pdbx_strand_id
1 'polypeptide(L)' 'MDFRVYYEDTDAGGVVYHANYLGYFERGRTEFLRDLELSVKDLHEEGYIFPVVRVGALTAP' A
#
# COMPACT_ATOMS: atom_id res chain seq x y z
N MET A 1 -9.79 9.38 -4.63
CA MET A 1 -8.49 9.08 -5.27
C MET A 1 -8.73 8.12 -6.42
N ASP A 2 -8.20 8.44 -7.60
CA ASP A 2 -8.23 7.54 -8.75
C ASP A 2 -6.84 6.87 -8.86
N PHE A 3 -6.78 5.55 -9.07
CA PHE A 3 -5.52 4.79 -9.08
C PHE A 3 -5.41 3.95 -10.34
N ARG A 4 -4.26 4.06 -11.03
CA ARG A 4 -3.99 3.34 -12.28
C ARG A 4 -3.02 2.20 -12.03
N VAL A 5 -3.42 0.99 -12.42
CA VAL A 5 -2.54 -0.18 -12.50
C VAL A 5 -1.77 -0.11 -13.82
N TYR A 6 -0.45 -0.17 -13.76
CA TYR A 6 0.41 -0.23 -14.95
C TYR A 6 0.65 -1.68 -15.35
N TYR A 7 0.92 -1.92 -16.63
CA TYR A 7 1.19 -3.27 -17.14
C TYR A 7 2.39 -3.92 -16.43
N GLU A 8 3.40 -3.13 -16.06
CA GLU A 8 4.56 -3.58 -15.27
C GLU A 8 4.22 -4.13 -13.88
N ASP A 9 3.06 -3.74 -13.32
CA ASP A 9 2.61 -4.24 -12.03
C ASP A 9 1.90 -5.61 -12.14
N THR A 10 1.64 -6.08 -13.38
CA THR A 10 0.89 -7.31 -13.65
C THR A 10 1.80 -8.51 -13.95
N ASP A 11 1.30 -9.72 -13.74
CA ASP A 11 2.00 -10.96 -14.07
C ASP A 11 1.32 -11.73 -15.23
N ALA A 12 1.87 -12.91 -15.56
CA ALA A 12 1.34 -13.77 -16.63
C ALA A 12 -0.11 -14.24 -16.40
N GLY A 13 -0.66 -14.07 -15.19
CA GLY A 13 -2.05 -14.33 -14.86
C GLY A 13 -3.01 -13.20 -15.25
N GLY A 14 -2.51 -12.08 -15.78
CA GLY A 14 -3.32 -10.93 -16.18
C GLY A 14 -3.91 -10.13 -15.03
N VAL A 15 -3.38 -10.34 -13.82
CA VAL A 15 -3.73 -9.62 -12.59
C VAL A 15 -2.49 -8.95 -12.00
N VAL A 16 -2.70 -8.08 -11.01
CA VAL A 16 -1.58 -7.49 -10.26
C VAL A 16 -0.78 -8.60 -9.59
N TYR A 17 0.54 -8.57 -9.78
CA TYR A 17 1.45 -9.51 -9.15
C TYR A 17 1.35 -9.39 -7.62
N HIS A 18 1.23 -10.53 -6.92
CA HIS A 18 0.92 -10.57 -5.50
C HIS A 18 1.88 -9.73 -4.62
N ALA A 19 3.16 -9.63 -4.96
CA ALA A 19 4.12 -8.82 -4.20
C ALA A 19 3.86 -7.30 -4.31
N ASN A 20 3.26 -6.85 -5.42
CA ASN A 20 3.01 -5.43 -5.68
C ASN A 20 1.87 -4.88 -4.81
N TYR A 21 1.00 -5.74 -4.27
CA TYR A 21 -0.08 -5.31 -3.36
C TYR A 21 0.44 -4.61 -2.11
N LEU A 22 1.61 -5.00 -1.58
CA LEU A 22 2.19 -4.32 -0.41
C LEU A 22 2.51 -2.86 -0.70
N GLY A 23 3.08 -2.59 -1.88
CA GLY A 23 3.33 -1.22 -2.33
C GLY A 23 2.03 -0.43 -2.51
N TYR A 24 0.98 -1.07 -3.01
CA TYR A 24 -0.33 -0.43 -3.18
C TYR A 24 -0.97 -0.09 -1.83
N PHE A 25 -0.91 -1.01 -0.85
CA PHE A 25 -1.41 -0.75 0.50
C PHE A 25 -0.61 0.35 1.21
N GLU A 26 0.70 0.42 1.01
CA GLU A 26 1.53 1.50 1.56
C GLU A 26 1.21 2.88 0.95
N ARG A 27 1.04 2.94 -0.38
CA ARG A 27 0.58 4.15 -1.06
C ARG A 27 -0.80 4.56 -0.54
N GLY A 28 -1.73 3.61 -0.42
CA GLY A 28 -3.06 3.84 0.13
C GLY A 28 -3.02 4.39 1.56
N ARG A 29 -2.19 3.83 2.45
CA ARG A 29 -1.97 4.36 3.80
C ARG A 29 -1.44 5.79 3.78
N THR A 30 -0.50 6.08 2.88
CA THR A 30 0.12 7.41 2.76
C THR A 30 -0.90 8.47 2.33
N GLU A 31 -1.73 8.14 1.35
CA GLU A 31 -2.76 9.06 0.84
C GLU A 31 -3.90 9.21 1.84
N PHE A 32 -4.30 8.13 2.54
CA PHE A 32 -5.27 8.20 3.63
C PHE A 32 -4.81 9.13 4.77
N LEU A 33 -3.53 9.04 5.17
CA LEU A 33 -2.98 9.95 6.17
C LEU A 33 -2.95 11.39 5.66
N ARG A 34 -2.59 11.60 4.38
CA ARG A 34 -2.60 12.92 3.76
C ARG A 34 -4.00 13.55 3.77
N ASP A 35 -5.04 12.77 3.51
CA ASP A 35 -6.44 13.23 3.56
C ASP A 35 -6.86 13.68 4.98
N LEU A 36 -6.14 13.23 6.03
CA LEU A 36 -6.29 13.65 7.42
C LEU A 36 -5.34 14.79 7.81
N GLU A 37 -4.68 15.44 6.84
CA GLU A 37 -3.64 16.45 7.06
C GLU A 37 -2.41 15.91 7.83
N LEU A 38 -2.20 14.59 7.79
CA LEU A 38 -1.08 13.90 8.42
C LEU A 38 -0.04 13.48 7.38
N SER A 39 1.18 14.00 7.51
CA SER A 39 2.33 13.61 6.68
C SER A 39 3.04 12.40 7.29
N VAL A 40 3.22 11.33 6.50
CA VAL A 40 4.03 10.17 6.92
C VAL A 40 5.46 10.58 7.27
N LYS A 41 6.01 11.55 6.54
CA LYS A 41 7.35 12.08 6.79
C LYS A 41 7.42 12.78 8.15
N ASP A 42 6.44 13.63 8.45
CA ASP A 42 6.45 14.44 9.66
C ASP A 42 6.23 13.54 10.88
N LEU A 43 5.31 12.58 10.78
CA LEU A 43 5.12 11.54 11.80
C LEU A 43 6.41 10.74 12.05
N HIS A 44 7.19 10.45 11.00
CA HIS A 44 8.47 9.78 11.18
C HIS A 44 9.50 10.67 11.91
N GLU A 45 9.54 11.97 11.61
CA GLU A 45 10.39 12.95 12.32
C GLU A 45 9.97 13.12 13.80
N GLU A 46 8.69 12.96 14.10
CA GLU A 46 8.14 12.91 15.46
C GLU A 46 8.42 11.59 16.21
N GLY A 47 9.01 10.59 15.54
CA GLY A 47 9.40 9.31 16.12
C GLY A 47 8.39 8.17 15.94
N TYR A 48 7.34 8.36 15.15
CA TYR A 48 6.41 7.29 14.80
C TYR A 48 6.99 6.39 13.70
N ILE A 49 6.80 5.08 13.84
CA ILE A 49 7.13 4.08 12.83
C ILE A 49 5.91 3.23 12.50
N PHE A 50 5.78 2.81 11.23
CA PHE A 50 4.65 2.03 10.72
C PHE A 50 5.09 0.62 10.30
N PRO A 51 5.41 -0.29 11.24
CA PRO A 51 5.81 -1.64 10.89
C PRO A 51 4.63 -2.46 10.35
N VAL A 52 4.87 -3.24 9.30
CA VAL A 52 3.91 -4.25 8.84
C VAL A 52 4.05 -5.48 9.74
N VAL A 53 3.09 -5.64 10.67
CA VAL A 53 3.09 -6.75 11.65
C VAL A 53 2.42 -8.03 11.14
N ARG A 54 1.57 -7.90 10.11
CA ARG A 54 0.86 -9.03 9.51
C ARG A 54 0.50 -8.70 8.07
N VAL A 55 0.68 -9.69 7.21
CA VAL A 55 0.15 -9.73 5.86
C VAL A 55 -0.59 -11.05 5.71
N GLY A 56 -1.75 -11.04 5.07
CA GLY A 56 -2.51 -12.24 4.80
C GLY A 56 -3.33 -12.06 3.53
N ALA A 57 -3.54 -13.15 2.82
CA ALA A 57 -4.51 -13.24 1.74
C ALA A 57 -5.58 -14.24 2.16
N LEU A 58 -6.84 -13.93 1.86
CA LEU A 58 -7.92 -14.90 1.98
C LEU A 58 -7.87 -15.78 0.74
N THR A 59 -7.55 -17.06 0.92
CA THR A 59 -7.89 -18.06 -0.09
C THR A 59 -9.36 -18.42 0.10
N ALA A 60 -10.10 -18.56 -0.99
CA ALA A 60 -11.43 -19.17 -0.92
C ALA A 60 -11.31 -20.54 -0.22
N PRO A 61 -12.33 -20.96 0.56
CA PRO A 61 -12.32 -22.27 1.22
C PRO A 61 -12.17 -23.42 0.22
#